data_AF-A0A9E5G9K1-F1
#
_entry.id   AF-A0A9E5G9K1-F1
#
_cell.length_a   1.000
_cell.length_b   1.000
_cell.length_c   1.000
_cell.angle_alpha   90.00
_cell.angle_beta   90.00
_cell.angle_gamma   90.00
#
_symmetry.space_group_name_H-M   'P 1'
#
loop_
_entity.id
_entity.type
_entity.pdbx_description
1 polymer ?
#
loop_
_entity_poly.entity_id
_entity_poly.type
_entity_poly.pdbx_seq_one_letter_code
_entity_poly.pdbx_strand_id
1 'polypeptide(L)'
;MQEKNVTKQVIVRFFAPDMHKLKVTAKQLSVTSPDLKLGLYGQADEILVVLNAQSYAEAAAMQLTESGAQMFEDAMGDYSYGRGKGGLAYVTAGELMEARAYIAAGDEETGALLETEFKATKRGDKVFDFGDDSYLNDKVASKIEKAAIFDPNEATPAYQAAADWATAAAKCTKSEFGAAIKGFGEEKLYAAIAHGKFVYVREIPASKDAEKCAALTLLDMTRRLLIGAGVPYAQSCKAGQELEWEGAPAAAVQTRAPQAKAMQAQAKASKKSVAYSANDDEDDYVQKPKKKKKPSSSAGVSNKIVPIIVLVVLLVALVFAGYYLLNTFFFNKTGSDKDASTSSSSAVSMAQSVADSTTPQDGAAPADSTPISADGAAASITTDAPAEAASNTGVVHPFG
;
A
#
# COMPACT_ATOMS: atom_id res chain seq x y z
N MET A 1 28.73 13.00 -40.19
CA MET A 1 28.85 12.10 -39.02
C MET A 1 27.49 11.43 -38.82
N GLN A 2 27.40 10.22 -38.28
CA GLN A 2 26.10 9.68 -37.86
C GLN A 2 25.78 10.23 -36.48
N GLU A 3 24.76 11.10 -36.39
CA GLU A 3 24.32 11.65 -35.11
C GLU A 3 23.63 10.57 -34.29
N LYS A 4 24.12 10.39 -33.05
CA LYS A 4 23.81 9.22 -32.23
C LYS A 4 22.55 9.47 -31.42
N ASN A 5 21.39 9.18 -32.02
CA ASN A 5 20.08 9.33 -31.40
C ASN A 5 20.02 8.79 -29.96
N VAL A 6 19.65 9.65 -29.02
CA VAL A 6 19.45 9.32 -27.60
C VAL A 6 18.07 8.69 -27.45
N THR A 7 18.01 7.53 -26.79
CA THR A 7 16.75 6.89 -26.40
C THR A 7 16.47 7.14 -24.93
N LYS A 8 15.26 7.58 -24.59
CA LYS A 8 14.77 7.68 -23.21
C LYS A 8 13.57 6.76 -23.02
N GLN A 9 13.44 6.22 -21.82
CA GLN A 9 12.35 5.36 -21.40
C GLN A 9 11.82 5.81 -20.05
N VAL A 10 10.50 5.93 -19.93
CA VAL A 10 9.79 6.04 -18.65
C VAL A 10 8.81 4.87 -18.57
N ILE A 11 8.63 4.33 -17.37
CA ILE A 11 7.59 3.33 -17.07
C ILE A 11 6.67 3.99 -16.06
N VAL A 12 5.35 3.93 -16.28
CA VAL A 12 4.35 4.28 -15.26
C VAL A 12 3.60 3.00 -14.88
N ARG A 13 3.35 2.81 -13.57
CA ARG A 13 2.79 1.58 -13.02
C ARG A 13 1.46 1.84 -12.33
N PHE A 14 0.49 1.00 -12.65
CA PHE A 14 -0.88 1.08 -12.16
C PHE A 14 -1.31 -0.25 -11.55
N PHE A 15 -2.24 -0.20 -10.59
CA PHE A 15 -2.91 -1.39 -10.08
C PHE A 15 -4.43 -1.23 -10.22
N ALA A 16 -5.08 -2.25 -10.78
CA ALA A 16 -6.52 -2.30 -11.08
C ALA A 16 -7.10 -1.02 -11.76
N PRO A 17 -6.43 -0.42 -12.77
CA PRO A 17 -6.94 0.79 -13.44
C PRO A 17 -8.19 0.52 -14.29
N ASP A 18 -8.95 1.58 -14.58
CA ASP A 18 -9.98 1.54 -15.63
C ASP A 18 -9.32 1.28 -17.00
N MET A 19 -9.44 0.04 -17.47
CA MET A 19 -8.85 -0.41 -18.74
C MET A 19 -9.49 0.24 -19.98
N HIS A 20 -10.71 0.77 -19.90
CA HIS A 20 -11.29 1.56 -20.98
C HIS A 20 -10.65 2.95 -21.01
N LYS A 21 -10.60 3.64 -19.87
CA LYS A 21 -9.94 4.95 -19.73
C LYS A 21 -8.46 4.87 -20.12
N LEU A 22 -7.75 3.83 -19.70
CA LEU A 22 -6.34 3.59 -20.05
C LEU A 22 -6.14 3.39 -21.56
N LYS A 23 -7.01 2.59 -22.21
CA LYS A 23 -6.98 2.41 -23.69
C LYS A 23 -7.32 3.70 -24.44
N VAL A 24 -8.23 4.52 -23.94
CA VAL A 24 -8.54 5.84 -24.51
C VAL A 24 -7.35 6.79 -24.39
N THR A 25 -6.71 6.87 -23.22
CA THR A 25 -5.50 7.68 -23.00
C THR A 25 -4.36 7.24 -23.91
N ALA A 26 -4.11 5.94 -24.02
CA ALA A 26 -3.12 5.36 -24.93
C ALA A 26 -3.36 5.75 -26.40
N LYS A 27 -4.61 5.70 -26.86
CA LYS A 27 -5.00 6.08 -28.22
C LYS A 27 -4.90 7.58 -28.48
N GLN A 28 -5.20 8.42 -27.49
CA GLN A 28 -5.03 9.87 -27.62
C GLN A 28 -3.54 10.23 -27.67
N LEU A 29 -2.70 9.59 -26.84
CA LEU A 29 -1.26 9.85 -26.82
C LEU A 29 -0.59 9.45 -28.14
N SER A 30 -0.93 8.30 -28.73
CA SER A 30 -0.34 7.87 -30.01
C SER A 30 -0.72 8.75 -31.20
N VAL A 31 -1.85 9.46 -31.14
CA VAL A 31 -2.24 10.50 -32.11
C VAL A 31 -1.55 11.84 -31.83
N THR A 32 -1.35 12.20 -30.56
CA THR A 32 -0.82 13.51 -30.14
C THR A 32 0.72 13.53 -30.10
N SER A 33 1.38 12.38 -30.05
CA SER A 33 2.82 12.24 -29.87
C SER A 33 3.37 11.03 -30.65
N PRO A 34 3.40 11.10 -32.00
CA PRO A 34 3.76 9.97 -32.85
C PRO A 34 5.22 9.48 -32.68
N ASP A 35 6.13 10.33 -32.20
CA ASP A 35 7.52 9.96 -31.90
C ASP A 35 7.66 9.16 -30.59
N LEU A 36 6.57 8.96 -29.83
CA LEU A 36 6.55 8.23 -28.57
C LEU A 36 6.03 6.80 -28.74
N LYS A 37 6.91 5.81 -28.60
CA LYS A 37 6.60 4.38 -28.71
C LYS A 37 6.06 3.86 -27.38
N LEU A 38 4.78 3.51 -27.37
CA LEU A 38 4.06 2.91 -26.23
C LEU A 38 4.12 1.37 -26.27
N GLY A 39 4.46 0.76 -25.13
CA GLY A 39 4.19 -0.64 -24.82
C GLY A 39 3.26 -0.75 -23.62
N LEU A 40 2.33 -1.71 -23.65
CA LEU A 40 1.44 -2.04 -22.54
C LEU A 40 1.69 -3.49 -22.11
N TYR A 41 1.89 -3.71 -20.83
CA TYR A 41 2.08 -5.04 -20.24
C TYR A 41 1.20 -5.16 -18.99
N GLY A 42 0.66 -6.36 -18.72
CA GLY A 42 -0.21 -6.56 -17.56
C GLY A 42 -0.17 -8.00 -17.04
N GLN A 43 -0.22 -8.15 -15.71
CA GLN A 43 -0.38 -9.41 -15.00
C GLN A 43 -1.04 -9.12 -13.64
N ALA A 44 -2.00 -9.94 -13.20
CA ALA A 44 -2.55 -9.87 -11.83
C ALA A 44 -3.02 -8.45 -11.43
N ASP A 45 -3.76 -7.78 -12.32
CA ASP A 45 -4.20 -6.37 -12.24
C ASP A 45 -3.11 -5.28 -12.15
N GLU A 46 -1.82 -5.63 -12.06
CA GLU A 46 -0.72 -4.69 -12.27
C GLU A 46 -0.53 -4.42 -13.76
N ILE A 47 -0.56 -3.14 -14.16
CA ILE A 47 -0.38 -2.68 -15.55
C ILE A 47 0.84 -1.76 -15.64
N LEU A 48 1.73 -2.03 -16.59
CA LEU A 48 2.91 -1.23 -16.92
C LEU A 48 2.67 -0.52 -18.25
N VAL A 49 2.70 0.81 -18.22
CA VAL A 49 2.77 1.69 -19.39
C VAL A 49 4.23 2.04 -19.62
N VAL A 50 4.82 1.52 -20.70
CA VAL A 50 6.23 1.74 -21.05
C VAL A 50 6.33 2.70 -22.23
N LEU A 51 6.87 3.89 -21.98
CA LEU A 51 6.98 4.98 -22.94
C LEU A 51 8.43 5.13 -23.38
N ASN A 52 8.69 5.14 -24.69
CA ASN A 52 10.04 5.25 -25.25
C ASN A 52 10.08 6.35 -26.31
N ALA A 53 10.94 7.35 -26.13
CA ALA A 53 11.21 8.39 -27.13
C ALA A 53 12.63 8.26 -27.67
N GLN A 54 12.84 8.63 -28.92
CA GLN A 54 14.16 8.69 -29.56
C GLN A 54 14.35 10.07 -30.18
N SER A 55 15.44 10.76 -29.87
CA SER A 55 15.71 12.11 -30.38
C SER A 55 17.21 12.41 -30.43
N TYR A 56 17.59 13.36 -31.27
CA TYR A 56 18.95 13.91 -31.35
C TYR A 56 19.35 14.66 -30.07
N ALA A 57 18.37 15.19 -29.31
CA ALA A 57 18.60 15.89 -28.05
C ALA A 57 18.02 15.10 -26.85
N GLU A 58 18.86 14.87 -25.84
CA GLU A 58 18.47 14.13 -24.62
C GLU A 58 17.27 14.76 -23.90
N ALA A 59 17.27 16.09 -23.78
CA ALA A 59 16.18 16.84 -23.14
C ALA A 59 14.84 16.69 -23.89
N ALA A 60 14.85 16.58 -25.22
CA ALA A 60 13.63 16.41 -26.02
C ALA A 60 13.06 15.00 -25.87
N ALA A 61 13.91 13.96 -25.88
CA ALA A 61 13.47 12.59 -25.60
C ALA A 61 12.95 12.44 -24.17
N MET A 62 13.56 13.13 -23.19
CA MET A 62 13.06 13.19 -21.83
C MET A 62 11.70 13.91 -21.77
N GLN A 63 11.58 15.13 -22.30
CA GLN A 63 10.33 15.90 -22.28
C GLN A 63 9.15 15.12 -22.89
N LEU A 64 9.36 14.38 -23.98
CA LEU A 64 8.30 13.58 -24.61
C LEU A 64 7.88 12.37 -23.75
N THR A 65 8.83 11.68 -23.11
CA THR A 65 8.51 10.57 -22.18
C THR A 65 7.87 11.05 -20.89
N GLU A 66 8.31 12.17 -20.34
CA GLU A 66 7.74 12.83 -19.16
C GLU A 66 6.31 13.34 -19.41
N SER A 67 6.08 14.03 -20.54
CA SER A 67 4.74 14.51 -20.90
C SER A 67 3.76 13.37 -21.17
N GLY A 68 4.23 12.28 -21.77
CA GLY A 68 3.43 11.07 -21.95
C GLY A 68 3.12 10.37 -20.62
N ALA A 69 4.07 10.34 -19.69
CA ALA A 69 3.88 9.75 -18.36
C ALA A 69 2.84 10.54 -17.55
N GLN A 70 3.00 11.87 -17.51
CA GLN A 70 2.06 12.76 -16.82
C GLN A 70 0.64 12.60 -17.37
N MET A 71 0.46 12.48 -18.70
CA MET A 71 -0.85 12.27 -19.31
C MET A 71 -1.55 10.98 -18.84
N PHE A 72 -0.82 9.91 -18.55
CA PHE A 72 -1.41 8.71 -17.95
C PHE A 72 -1.66 8.87 -16.45
N GLU A 73 -0.81 9.58 -15.72
CA GLU A 73 -0.99 9.84 -14.29
C GLU A 73 -2.19 10.76 -14.03
N ASP A 74 -2.33 11.87 -14.76
CA ASP A 74 -3.49 12.77 -14.72
C ASP A 74 -4.78 12.02 -15.10
N ALA A 75 -4.71 11.11 -16.07
CA ALA A 75 -5.85 10.31 -16.48
C ALA A 75 -6.25 9.24 -15.46
N MET A 76 -5.30 8.67 -14.70
CA MET A 76 -5.56 7.54 -13.80
C MET A 76 -5.63 7.93 -12.30
N GLY A 77 -5.05 9.04 -11.87
CA GLY A 77 -4.98 9.42 -10.45
C GLY A 77 -4.38 8.32 -9.57
N ASP A 78 -4.98 8.08 -8.40
CA ASP A 78 -4.58 7.11 -7.36
C ASP A 78 -4.41 5.65 -7.82
N TYR A 79 -4.88 5.31 -9.03
CA TYR A 79 -4.60 4.02 -9.65
C TYR A 79 -3.14 3.91 -10.11
N SER A 80 -2.45 5.03 -10.37
CA SER A 80 -0.99 5.08 -10.45
C SER A 80 -0.40 4.90 -9.06
N TYR A 81 0.65 4.10 -8.94
CA TYR A 81 1.40 3.93 -7.69
C TYR A 81 2.87 4.35 -7.81
N GLY A 82 3.36 4.65 -9.01
CA GLY A 82 4.71 5.17 -9.20
C GLY A 82 5.28 4.91 -10.59
N ARG A 83 6.55 5.30 -10.75
CA ARG A 83 7.31 5.20 -12.00
C ARG A 83 8.51 4.26 -11.89
N GLY A 84 8.95 3.75 -13.04
CA GLY A 84 10.18 2.96 -13.18
C GLY A 84 10.00 1.47 -12.90
N LYS A 85 11.06 0.84 -12.37
CA LYS A 85 11.17 -0.63 -12.32
C LYS A 85 10.56 -1.28 -11.06
N GLY A 86 10.46 -0.54 -9.94
CA GLY A 86 9.93 -1.08 -8.68
C GLY A 86 8.48 -1.51 -8.79
N GLY A 87 8.19 -2.79 -8.57
CA GLY A 87 6.82 -3.31 -8.49
C GLY A 87 6.12 -2.92 -7.19
N LEU A 88 4.83 -3.21 -7.10
CA LEU A 88 3.96 -2.76 -6.03
C LEU A 88 4.51 -3.08 -4.63
N ALA A 89 4.97 -4.31 -4.38
CA ALA A 89 5.56 -4.72 -3.10
C ALA A 89 6.76 -3.85 -2.65
N TYR A 90 7.58 -3.38 -3.59
CA TYR A 90 8.70 -2.48 -3.28
C TYR A 90 8.25 -1.09 -2.86
N VAL A 91 7.13 -0.62 -3.43
CA VAL A 91 6.52 0.69 -3.12
C VAL A 91 5.77 0.62 -1.79
N THR A 92 4.87 -0.35 -1.61
CA THR A 92 4.15 -0.58 -0.34
C THR A 92 5.12 -0.80 0.82
N ALA A 93 6.23 -1.54 0.62
CA ALA A 93 7.26 -1.68 1.66
C ALA A 93 8.01 -0.38 1.97
N GLY A 94 8.13 0.55 1.00
CA GLY A 94 8.64 1.90 1.25
C GLY A 94 7.69 2.71 2.13
N GLU A 95 6.42 2.76 1.76
CA GLU A 95 5.37 3.47 2.51
C GLU A 95 5.21 2.92 3.94
N LEU A 96 5.21 1.59 4.12
CA LEU A 96 5.20 0.93 5.43
C LEU A 96 6.43 1.31 6.27
N MET A 97 7.64 1.33 5.69
CA MET A 97 8.87 1.77 6.39
C MET A 97 8.80 3.25 6.82
N GLU A 98 8.28 4.14 5.96
CA GLU A 98 8.15 5.57 6.26
C GLU A 98 7.10 5.84 7.35
N ALA A 99 5.97 5.12 7.31
CA ALA A 99 4.94 5.14 8.35
C ALA A 99 5.35 4.42 9.64
N ARG A 100 6.41 3.59 9.61
CA ARG A 100 6.81 2.64 10.66
C ARG A 100 5.70 1.64 11.02
N ALA A 101 4.96 1.22 10.01
CA ALA A 101 3.80 0.35 10.11
C ALA A 101 4.13 -1.07 9.63
N TYR A 102 3.44 -2.06 10.21
CA TYR A 102 3.62 -3.47 9.88
C TYR A 102 2.35 -4.09 9.29
N ILE A 103 2.54 -5.10 8.44
CA ILE A 103 1.48 -5.97 7.93
C ILE A 103 1.71 -7.40 8.46
N ALA A 104 0.66 -8.02 9.00
CA ALA A 104 0.69 -9.41 9.45
C ALA A 104 -0.36 -10.24 8.70
N ALA A 105 0.02 -11.45 8.24
CA ALA A 105 -0.94 -12.40 7.68
C ALA A 105 -1.69 -13.15 8.80
N GLY A 106 -2.94 -13.55 8.53
CA GLY A 106 -3.76 -14.32 9.47
C GLY A 106 -3.51 -15.82 9.43
N ASP A 107 -2.97 -16.34 8.32
CA ASP A 107 -2.80 -17.77 8.04
C ASP A 107 -1.59 -18.00 7.13
N GLU A 108 -1.19 -19.26 6.99
CA GLU A 108 0.00 -19.68 6.24
C GLU A 108 -0.15 -19.45 4.74
N GLU A 109 -1.35 -19.64 4.18
CA GLU A 109 -1.62 -19.46 2.76
C GLU A 109 -1.52 -17.97 2.35
N THR A 110 -2.08 -17.05 3.15
CA THR A 110 -1.87 -15.61 2.96
C THR A 110 -0.41 -15.23 3.20
N GLY A 111 0.21 -15.83 4.21
CA GLY A 111 1.60 -15.62 4.58
C GLY A 111 2.55 -15.91 3.42
N ALA A 112 2.47 -17.10 2.83
CA ALA A 112 3.29 -17.54 1.70
C ALA A 112 3.13 -16.65 0.45
N LEU A 113 1.94 -16.12 0.20
CA LEU A 113 1.67 -15.21 -0.92
C LEU A 113 2.28 -13.82 -0.70
N LEU A 114 2.13 -13.23 0.49
CA LEU A 114 2.80 -11.98 0.84
C LEU A 114 4.33 -12.14 0.90
N GLU A 115 4.80 -13.27 1.43
CA GLU A 115 6.21 -13.65 1.49
C GLU A 115 6.85 -13.71 0.10
N THR A 116 6.16 -14.29 -0.88
CA THR A 116 6.63 -14.38 -2.27
C THR A 116 6.90 -13.00 -2.87
N GLU A 117 5.96 -12.05 -2.69
CA GLU A 117 6.10 -10.68 -3.20
C GLU A 117 7.11 -9.85 -2.38
N PHE A 118 7.15 -10.00 -1.04
CA PHE A 118 8.10 -9.26 -0.19
C PHE A 118 9.55 -9.75 -0.31
N LYS A 119 9.80 -11.06 -0.51
CA LYS A 119 11.15 -11.63 -0.75
C LYS A 119 11.79 -11.13 -2.06
N ALA A 120 10.98 -10.69 -3.03
CA ALA A 120 11.49 -10.02 -4.22
C ALA A 120 12.05 -8.60 -3.94
N THR A 121 11.88 -8.08 -2.72
CA THR A 121 12.32 -6.73 -2.31
C THR A 121 13.47 -6.78 -1.30
N LYS A 122 14.30 -5.74 -1.28
CA LYS A 122 15.28 -5.48 -0.21
C LYS A 122 14.68 -4.72 0.99
N ARG A 123 13.37 -4.85 1.23
CA ARG A 123 12.59 -4.07 2.21
C ARG A 123 11.63 -4.91 3.06
N GLY A 124 11.27 -6.12 2.61
CA GLY A 124 10.28 -6.98 3.28
C GLY A 124 10.58 -7.22 4.76
N ASP A 125 11.86 -7.46 5.07
CA ASP A 125 12.40 -7.69 6.43
C ASP A 125 12.38 -6.45 7.36
N LYS A 126 11.68 -5.39 6.96
CA LYS A 126 11.42 -4.18 7.77
C LYS A 126 9.93 -3.93 8.01
N VAL A 127 9.04 -4.68 7.35
CA VAL A 127 7.59 -4.38 7.28
C VAL A 127 6.69 -5.62 7.39
N PHE A 128 7.24 -6.81 7.15
CA PHE A 128 6.59 -8.11 7.24
C PHE A 128 7.50 -9.06 8.03
N ASP A 129 6.91 -9.89 8.88
CA ASP A 129 7.63 -10.74 9.84
C ASP A 129 7.98 -12.13 9.30
N PHE A 130 7.51 -12.48 8.09
CA PHE A 130 7.64 -13.82 7.50
C PHE A 130 7.13 -14.95 8.43
N GLY A 131 6.17 -14.65 9.30
CA GLY A 131 5.50 -15.61 10.17
C GLY A 131 6.13 -15.82 11.55
N ASP A 132 7.35 -15.34 11.81
CA ASP A 132 8.10 -15.55 13.06
C ASP A 132 7.30 -15.13 14.32
N ASP A 133 6.57 -14.02 14.24
CA ASP A 133 5.75 -13.45 15.32
C ASP A 133 4.23 -13.54 15.05
N SER A 134 3.81 -14.19 13.95
CA SER A 134 2.42 -14.23 13.48
C SER A 134 1.91 -15.64 13.10
N TYR A 135 1.88 -15.98 11.81
CA TYR A 135 1.15 -17.16 11.29
C TYR A 135 1.89 -18.48 11.44
N LEU A 136 3.24 -18.49 11.50
CA LEU A 136 4.03 -19.70 11.79
C LEU A 136 4.26 -19.89 13.30
N ASN A 137 3.88 -18.92 14.12
CA ASN A 137 4.02 -18.98 15.57
C ASN A 137 2.78 -19.64 16.19
N ASP A 138 2.87 -20.92 16.57
CA ASP A 138 1.77 -21.73 17.16
C ASP A 138 0.85 -20.95 18.10
N LYS A 139 1.45 -20.14 18.99
CA LYS A 139 0.79 -19.41 20.07
C LYS A 139 0.11 -18.13 19.61
N VAL A 140 0.38 -17.66 18.39
CA VAL A 140 -0.25 -16.49 17.76
C VAL A 140 -1.25 -16.97 16.71
N ALA A 141 -0.89 -17.92 15.85
CA ALA A 141 -1.82 -18.63 14.97
C ALA A 141 -3.04 -19.18 15.73
N SER A 142 -2.82 -19.92 16.84
CA SER A 142 -3.87 -20.42 17.74
C SER A 142 -4.73 -19.33 18.43
N LYS A 143 -4.34 -18.05 18.35
CA LYS A 143 -5.14 -16.90 18.82
C LYS A 143 -5.87 -16.23 17.67
N ILE A 144 -5.25 -16.14 16.49
CA ILE A 144 -5.86 -15.60 15.28
C ILE A 144 -7.06 -16.46 14.90
N GLU A 145 -6.87 -17.78 14.78
CA GLU A 145 -7.92 -18.77 14.53
C GLU A 145 -9.11 -18.58 15.50
N LYS A 146 -8.84 -18.57 16.82
CA LYS A 146 -9.85 -18.42 17.87
C LYS A 146 -10.46 -17.02 18.00
N ALA A 147 -9.94 -16.03 17.28
CA ALA A 147 -10.48 -14.68 17.18
C ALA A 147 -11.18 -14.40 15.85
N ALA A 148 -10.97 -15.27 14.84
CA ALA A 148 -11.58 -15.20 13.51
C ALA A 148 -12.75 -16.17 13.34
N ILE A 149 -12.66 -17.38 13.89
CA ILE A 149 -13.76 -18.36 13.88
C ILE A 149 -14.77 -17.96 14.97
N PHE A 150 -15.96 -17.56 14.54
CA PHE A 150 -17.04 -17.11 15.44
C PHE A 150 -17.83 -18.28 16.06
N ASP A 151 -18.23 -19.26 15.23
CA ASP A 151 -18.78 -20.54 15.66
C ASP A 151 -18.10 -21.64 14.83
N PRO A 152 -17.40 -22.62 15.44
CA PRO A 152 -16.73 -23.70 14.70
C PRO A 152 -17.71 -24.71 14.07
N ASN A 153 -19.00 -24.62 14.34
CA ASN A 153 -20.04 -25.48 13.78
C ASN A 153 -20.75 -24.86 12.56
N GLU A 154 -20.53 -23.56 12.27
CA GLU A 154 -21.20 -22.84 11.18
C GLU A 154 -20.18 -22.43 10.09
N ALA A 155 -20.44 -22.82 8.85
CA ALA A 155 -19.60 -22.48 7.70
C ALA A 155 -19.66 -20.97 7.41
N THR A 156 -18.62 -20.24 7.81
CA THR A 156 -18.51 -18.80 7.55
C THR A 156 -18.20 -18.56 6.06
N PRO A 157 -18.96 -17.71 5.34
CA PRO A 157 -18.68 -17.42 3.93
C PRO A 157 -17.28 -16.84 3.71
N ALA A 158 -16.62 -17.18 2.59
CA ALA A 158 -15.22 -16.83 2.33
C ALA A 158 -14.92 -15.31 2.43
N TYR A 159 -15.82 -14.43 1.98
CA TYR A 159 -15.66 -12.97 2.12
C TYR A 159 -15.62 -12.51 3.60
N GLN A 160 -16.48 -13.08 4.44
CA GLN A 160 -16.55 -12.77 5.86
C GLN A 160 -15.40 -13.42 6.62
N ALA A 161 -15.01 -14.65 6.24
CA ALA A 161 -13.83 -15.30 6.77
C ALA A 161 -12.56 -14.48 6.48
N ALA A 162 -12.37 -13.97 5.25
CA ALA A 162 -11.26 -13.06 4.96
C ALA A 162 -11.32 -11.81 5.85
N ALA A 163 -12.50 -11.20 6.01
CA ALA A 163 -12.68 -10.03 6.89
C ALA A 163 -12.32 -10.31 8.36
N ASP A 164 -12.73 -11.45 8.89
CA ASP A 164 -12.52 -11.86 10.28
C ASP A 164 -11.06 -12.27 10.54
N TRP A 165 -10.44 -13.04 9.64
CA TRP A 165 -9.04 -13.48 9.75
C TRP A 165 -8.07 -12.29 9.64
N ALA A 166 -8.28 -11.37 8.69
CA ALA A 166 -7.51 -10.12 8.59
C ALA A 166 -7.68 -9.27 9.87
N THR A 167 -8.91 -9.17 10.37
CA THR A 167 -9.24 -8.47 11.61
C THR A 167 -8.58 -9.11 12.85
N ALA A 168 -8.45 -10.43 12.88
CA ALA A 168 -7.80 -11.16 13.96
C ALA A 168 -6.27 -11.02 13.91
N ALA A 169 -5.66 -11.11 12.71
CA ALA A 169 -4.22 -10.93 12.49
C ALA A 169 -3.70 -9.62 13.10
N ALA A 170 -4.33 -8.49 12.75
CA ALA A 170 -3.99 -7.17 13.30
C ALA A 170 -4.12 -7.11 14.84
N LYS A 171 -5.18 -7.69 15.41
CA LYS A 171 -5.42 -7.67 16.87
C LYS A 171 -4.46 -8.55 17.67
N CYS A 172 -4.09 -9.71 17.12
CA CYS A 172 -3.28 -10.70 17.81
C CYS A 172 -1.78 -10.37 17.76
N THR A 173 -1.30 -9.83 16.64
CA THR A 173 0.09 -9.35 16.48
C THR A 173 0.28 -7.92 17.01
N LYS A 174 -0.79 -7.11 16.98
CA LYS A 174 -0.80 -5.64 17.19
C LYS A 174 -0.23 -4.81 16.04
N SER A 175 -0.04 -5.41 14.87
CA SER A 175 0.36 -4.71 13.65
C SER A 175 -0.72 -3.72 13.19
N GLU A 176 -0.31 -2.62 12.53
CA GLU A 176 -1.21 -1.62 11.96
C GLU A 176 -2.17 -2.23 10.92
N PHE A 177 -1.66 -3.18 10.13
CA PHE A 177 -2.41 -3.91 9.12
C PHE A 177 -2.45 -5.40 9.43
N GLY A 178 -3.63 -6.00 9.25
CA GLY A 178 -3.83 -7.44 9.24
C GLY A 178 -4.38 -7.87 7.89
N ALA A 179 -3.92 -9.00 7.38
CA ALA A 179 -4.21 -9.47 6.04
C ALA A 179 -4.73 -10.91 6.04
N ALA A 180 -5.69 -11.22 5.16
CA ALA A 180 -6.12 -12.59 4.89
C ALA A 180 -6.64 -12.74 3.46
N ILE A 181 -6.47 -13.94 2.90
CA ILE A 181 -7.05 -14.40 1.64
C ILE A 181 -7.84 -15.66 1.95
N LYS A 182 -9.10 -15.76 1.48
CA LYS A 182 -9.93 -16.98 1.60
C LYS A 182 -10.64 -17.28 0.28
N GLY A 183 -11.19 -18.49 0.16
CA GLY A 183 -11.79 -19.01 -1.08
C GLY A 183 -10.82 -19.81 -1.96
N PHE A 184 -9.72 -20.33 -1.41
CA PHE A 184 -8.75 -21.13 -2.14
C PHE A 184 -9.42 -22.39 -2.73
N GLY A 185 -9.33 -22.56 -4.06
CA GLY A 185 -10.01 -23.64 -4.79
C GLY A 185 -11.49 -23.38 -5.10
N GLU A 186 -12.07 -22.26 -4.68
CA GLU A 186 -13.43 -21.83 -5.04
C GLU A 186 -13.44 -21.03 -6.37
N GLU A 187 -14.63 -20.62 -6.82
CA GLU A 187 -14.82 -19.75 -8.00
C GLU A 187 -14.20 -18.34 -7.82
N LYS A 188 -13.99 -17.92 -6.57
CA LYS A 188 -13.64 -16.56 -6.18
C LYS A 188 -12.70 -16.55 -4.96
N LEU A 189 -11.58 -15.83 -5.07
CA LEU A 189 -10.77 -15.45 -3.92
C LEU A 189 -11.29 -14.15 -3.31
N TYR A 190 -11.15 -14.00 -2.01
CA TYR A 190 -11.47 -12.76 -1.28
C TYR A 190 -10.23 -12.31 -0.51
N ALA A 191 -9.65 -11.18 -0.93
CA ALA A 191 -8.50 -10.57 -0.28
C ALA A 191 -8.96 -9.46 0.67
N ALA A 192 -8.52 -9.50 1.93
CA ALA A 192 -8.96 -8.59 2.99
C ALA A 192 -7.79 -7.92 3.72
N ILE A 193 -7.90 -6.59 3.92
CA ILE A 193 -7.01 -5.80 4.79
C ILE A 193 -7.84 -5.18 5.91
N ALA A 194 -7.47 -5.46 7.16
CA ALA A 194 -7.96 -4.75 8.33
C ALA A 194 -7.01 -3.60 8.69
N HIS A 195 -7.56 -2.41 8.90
CA HIS A 195 -6.81 -1.21 9.32
C HIS A 195 -7.62 -0.43 10.36
N GLY A 196 -7.06 -0.30 11.58
CA GLY A 196 -7.62 0.46 12.70
C GLY A 196 -8.99 -0.04 13.21
N LYS A 197 -10.08 0.39 12.57
CA LYS A 197 -11.48 0.02 12.92
C LYS A 197 -12.28 -0.54 11.75
N PHE A 198 -11.69 -0.57 10.56
CA PHE A 198 -12.35 -0.99 9.33
C PHE A 198 -11.63 -2.20 8.74
N VAL A 199 -12.35 -2.95 7.93
CA VAL A 199 -11.79 -4.02 7.10
C VAL A 199 -12.32 -3.85 5.68
N TYR A 200 -11.41 -3.98 4.72
CA TYR A 200 -11.61 -3.74 3.30
C TYR A 200 -11.43 -5.07 2.58
N VAL A 201 -12.45 -5.50 1.84
CA VAL A 201 -12.48 -6.82 1.17
C VAL A 201 -12.74 -6.65 -0.32
N ARG A 202 -11.90 -7.29 -1.13
CA ARG A 202 -12.03 -7.36 -2.59
C ARG A 202 -12.30 -8.80 -3.02
N GLU A 203 -13.31 -8.99 -3.87
CA GLU A 203 -13.51 -10.23 -4.62
C GLU A 203 -12.61 -10.26 -5.86
N ILE A 204 -12.00 -11.41 -6.11
CA ILE A 204 -11.04 -11.65 -7.17
C ILE A 204 -11.49 -12.92 -7.93
N PRO A 205 -11.93 -12.79 -9.19
CA PRO A 205 -12.39 -13.92 -9.98
C PRO A 205 -11.31 -14.99 -10.21
N ALA A 206 -11.72 -16.26 -10.24
CA ALA A 206 -10.82 -17.37 -10.62
C ALA A 206 -10.14 -17.10 -11.96
N SER A 207 -8.81 -17.14 -11.92
CA SER A 207 -7.91 -16.93 -13.06
C SER A 207 -6.53 -17.52 -12.74
N LYS A 208 -5.69 -17.74 -13.75
CA LYS A 208 -4.36 -18.34 -13.56
C LYS A 208 -3.46 -17.54 -12.60
N ASP A 209 -3.66 -16.23 -12.53
CA ASP A 209 -2.89 -15.31 -11.69
C ASP A 209 -3.69 -14.81 -10.46
N ALA A 210 -4.80 -15.47 -10.09
CA ALA A 210 -5.72 -14.98 -9.05
C ALA A 210 -5.07 -14.83 -7.67
N GLU A 211 -4.23 -15.80 -7.26
CA GLU A 211 -3.50 -15.76 -5.98
C GLU A 211 -2.50 -14.59 -5.93
N LYS A 212 -1.81 -14.34 -7.06
CA LYS A 212 -0.94 -13.16 -7.19
C LYS A 212 -1.76 -11.87 -7.19
N CYS A 213 -2.92 -11.84 -7.85
CA CYS A 213 -3.82 -10.70 -7.80
C CYS A 213 -4.32 -10.43 -6.38
N ALA A 214 -4.52 -11.48 -5.57
CA ALA A 214 -4.84 -11.36 -4.14
C ALA A 214 -3.68 -10.77 -3.34
N ALA A 215 -2.45 -11.28 -3.50
CA ALA A 215 -1.25 -10.73 -2.87
C ALA A 215 -1.05 -9.24 -3.22
N LEU A 216 -1.09 -8.89 -4.51
CA LEU A 216 -0.96 -7.51 -4.97
C LEU A 216 -2.15 -6.63 -4.50
N THR A 217 -3.37 -7.16 -4.44
CA THR A 217 -4.52 -6.45 -3.89
C THR A 217 -4.31 -6.07 -2.42
N LEU A 218 -3.80 -6.98 -1.58
CA LEU A 218 -3.46 -6.67 -0.18
C LEU A 218 -2.45 -5.52 -0.09
N LEU A 219 -1.44 -5.52 -0.96
CA LEU A 219 -0.39 -4.51 -1.01
C LEU A 219 -0.91 -3.14 -1.51
N ASP A 220 -1.80 -3.10 -2.51
CA ASP A 220 -2.39 -1.85 -3.02
C ASP A 220 -3.38 -1.25 -2.01
N MET A 221 -4.18 -2.09 -1.34
CA MET A 221 -5.05 -1.65 -0.24
C MET A 221 -4.23 -1.07 0.92
N THR A 222 -3.15 -1.74 1.32
CA THR A 222 -2.26 -1.27 2.39
C THR A 222 -1.64 0.09 2.07
N ARG A 223 -1.07 0.25 0.86
CA ARG A 223 -0.46 1.52 0.41
C ARG A 223 -1.49 2.67 0.42
N ARG A 224 -2.67 2.44 -0.17
CA ARG A 224 -3.75 3.45 -0.23
C ARG A 224 -4.17 3.92 1.16
N LEU A 225 -4.32 2.98 2.08
CA LEU A 225 -4.75 3.25 3.45
C LEU A 225 -3.68 3.98 4.29
N LEU A 226 -2.39 3.81 3.98
CA LEU A 226 -1.28 4.59 4.56
C LEU A 226 -1.33 6.06 4.12
N ILE A 227 -1.48 6.32 2.81
CA ILE A 227 -1.52 7.68 2.26
C ILE A 227 -2.90 8.36 2.39
N GLY A 228 -3.89 7.68 2.99
CA GLY A 228 -5.26 8.19 3.17
C GLY A 228 -6.12 8.21 1.91
N ALA A 229 -5.69 7.53 0.84
CA ALA A 229 -6.41 7.41 -0.42
C ALA A 229 -7.58 6.43 -0.34
N GLY A 230 -8.53 6.57 -1.27
CA GLY A 230 -9.66 5.65 -1.39
C GLY A 230 -9.26 4.28 -1.94
N VAL A 231 -9.99 3.24 -1.52
CA VAL A 231 -9.89 1.87 -2.05
C VAL A 231 -11.15 1.56 -2.87
N PRO A 232 -11.26 2.02 -4.13
CA PRO A 232 -12.52 2.08 -4.87
C PRO A 232 -13.06 0.71 -5.34
N TYR A 233 -12.23 -0.33 -5.30
CA TYR A 233 -12.55 -1.69 -5.75
C TYR A 233 -12.85 -2.66 -4.59
N ALA A 234 -12.88 -2.19 -3.33
CA ALA A 234 -13.13 -3.02 -2.15
C ALA A 234 -14.38 -2.56 -1.40
N GLN A 235 -15.17 -3.51 -0.92
CA GLN A 235 -16.22 -3.22 0.05
C GLN A 235 -15.58 -2.99 1.43
N SER A 236 -16.18 -2.14 2.28
CA SER A 236 -15.66 -1.89 3.62
C SER A 236 -16.73 -1.94 4.70
N CYS A 237 -16.45 -2.68 5.78
CA CYS A 237 -17.28 -2.68 6.99
C CYS A 237 -16.43 -2.33 8.22
N LYS A 238 -17.07 -2.19 9.39
CA LYS A 238 -16.36 -2.04 10.67
C LYS A 238 -15.93 -3.41 11.16
N ALA A 239 -14.68 -3.53 11.60
CA ALA A 239 -14.09 -4.80 12.02
C ALA A 239 -14.91 -5.50 13.12
N GLY A 240 -15.40 -6.71 12.85
CA GLY A 240 -16.32 -7.45 13.74
C GLY A 240 -17.80 -7.07 13.60
N GLN A 241 -18.20 -6.51 12.46
CA GLN A 241 -19.57 -6.54 11.94
C GLN A 241 -19.63 -7.45 10.72
N GLU A 242 -20.84 -7.91 10.38
CA GLU A 242 -21.10 -8.55 9.10
C GLU A 242 -20.75 -7.60 7.95
N LEU A 243 -20.17 -8.14 6.88
CA LEU A 243 -20.02 -7.47 5.60
C LEU A 243 -21.29 -7.71 4.77
N GLU A 244 -22.03 -6.64 4.46
CA GLU A 244 -23.25 -6.69 3.64
C GLU A 244 -22.89 -6.95 2.16
N TRP A 245 -22.58 -8.20 1.83
CA TRP A 245 -22.10 -8.60 0.51
C TRP A 245 -23.26 -8.86 -0.47
N GLU A 246 -23.41 -8.01 -1.48
CA GLU A 246 -24.45 -8.19 -2.50
C GLU A 246 -24.20 -9.45 -3.34
N GLY A 247 -25.24 -10.29 -3.49
CA GLY A 247 -25.13 -11.62 -4.09
C GLY A 247 -24.76 -12.75 -3.12
N ALA A 248 -24.64 -12.50 -1.81
CA ALA A 248 -24.46 -13.56 -0.81
C ALA A 248 -25.63 -14.59 -0.87
N PRO A 249 -25.34 -15.90 -0.71
CA PRO A 249 -26.39 -16.92 -0.71
C PRO A 249 -27.31 -16.73 0.50
N ALA A 250 -28.63 -16.83 0.28
CA ALA A 250 -29.66 -16.41 1.23
C ALA A 250 -29.62 -17.10 2.62
N ALA A 251 -28.91 -18.22 2.76
CA ALA A 251 -28.68 -18.89 4.03
C ALA A 251 -27.70 -18.13 4.96
N ALA A 252 -26.84 -17.26 4.42
CA ALA A 252 -25.82 -16.53 5.19
C ALA A 252 -26.37 -15.33 5.99
N VAL A 253 -27.63 -14.93 5.79
CA VAL A 253 -28.21 -13.72 6.42
C VAL A 253 -28.71 -14.01 7.84
N GLN A 254 -27.82 -14.52 8.71
CA GLN A 254 -28.02 -14.57 10.15
C GLN A 254 -27.15 -13.48 10.81
N THR A 255 -27.78 -12.50 11.46
CA THR A 255 -27.03 -11.32 11.95
C THR A 255 -26.13 -11.65 13.13
N ARG A 256 -24.80 -11.58 12.97
CA ARG A 256 -23.83 -11.63 14.10
C ARG A 256 -23.87 -10.39 15.00
N ALA A 257 -24.44 -9.29 14.52
CA ALA A 257 -24.50 -7.98 15.18
C ALA A 257 -25.04 -7.96 16.65
N PRO A 258 -26.01 -8.80 17.08
CA PRO A 258 -26.43 -8.87 18.47
C PRO A 258 -25.33 -9.46 19.38
N GLN A 259 -24.60 -10.45 18.90
CA GLN A 259 -23.60 -11.19 19.69
C GLN A 259 -22.30 -10.39 19.85
N ALA A 260 -21.91 -9.60 18.86
CA ALA A 260 -20.81 -8.63 18.97
C ALA A 260 -21.00 -7.67 20.17
N LYS A 261 -22.24 -7.28 20.50
CA LYS A 261 -22.55 -6.48 21.71
C LYS A 261 -22.35 -7.28 23.00
N ALA A 262 -22.69 -8.58 23.00
CA ALA A 262 -22.48 -9.46 24.16
C ALA A 262 -20.99 -9.68 24.44
N MET A 263 -20.18 -9.94 23.41
CA MET A 263 -18.72 -10.09 23.59
C MET A 263 -18.04 -8.78 24.03
N GLN A 264 -18.49 -7.62 23.51
CA GLN A 264 -18.05 -6.31 24.03
C GLN A 264 -18.49 -6.06 25.49
N ALA A 265 -19.63 -6.58 25.92
CA ALA A 265 -20.08 -6.50 27.31
C ALA A 265 -19.24 -7.41 28.22
N GLN A 266 -18.95 -8.64 27.81
CA GLN A 266 -18.07 -9.56 28.53
C GLN A 266 -16.63 -9.02 28.64
N ALA A 267 -16.08 -8.45 27.57
CA ALA A 267 -14.76 -7.81 27.60
C ALA A 267 -14.70 -6.60 28.57
N LYS A 268 -15.81 -5.87 28.74
CA LYS A 268 -15.95 -4.81 29.76
C LYS A 268 -16.14 -5.37 31.17
N ALA A 269 -16.85 -6.49 31.33
CA ALA A 269 -17.05 -7.16 32.60
C ALA A 269 -15.74 -7.79 33.14
N SER A 270 -14.96 -8.46 32.28
CA SER A 270 -13.67 -9.04 32.64
C SER A 270 -12.65 -7.97 33.08
N LYS A 271 -12.61 -6.82 32.40
CA LYS A 271 -11.83 -5.65 32.85
C LYS A 271 -12.31 -5.05 34.18
N LYS A 272 -13.52 -5.40 34.65
CA LYS A 272 -14.05 -4.97 35.96
C LYS A 272 -13.79 -5.99 37.07
N SER A 273 -13.74 -7.30 36.78
CA SER A 273 -13.41 -8.33 37.78
C SER A 273 -11.92 -8.35 38.14
N VAL A 274 -11.02 -8.09 37.18
CA VAL A 274 -9.57 -7.94 37.43
C VAL A 274 -9.26 -6.80 38.42
N ALA A 275 -10.13 -5.78 38.50
CA ALA A 275 -10.02 -4.68 39.46
C ALA A 275 -10.59 -5.00 40.87
N TYR A 276 -10.99 -6.24 41.14
CA TYR A 276 -11.66 -6.65 42.40
C TYR A 276 -11.09 -7.96 43.00
N SER A 277 -9.93 -8.43 42.52
CA SER A 277 -9.35 -9.73 42.88
C SER A 277 -7.86 -9.61 43.27
N ALA A 278 -7.55 -8.66 44.16
CA ALA A 278 -6.21 -8.42 44.67
C ALA A 278 -6.26 -7.92 46.14
N ASN A 279 -6.44 -8.86 47.07
CA ASN A 279 -6.22 -8.77 48.52
C ASN A 279 -6.25 -10.20 49.10
N ASP A 280 -5.71 -10.36 50.31
CA ASP A 280 -5.78 -11.52 51.22
C ASP A 280 -5.02 -12.79 50.74
N ASP A 281 -4.28 -13.53 51.57
CA ASP A 281 -3.73 -13.35 52.95
C ASP A 281 -2.20 -13.66 52.89
N GLU A 282 -1.32 -13.72 53.91
CA GLU A 282 -1.35 -13.73 55.39
C GLU A 282 -0.34 -12.65 55.90
N ASP A 283 0.27 -12.56 57.11
CA ASP A 283 0.34 -13.37 58.34
C ASP A 283 0.78 -12.48 59.56
N ASP A 284 0.80 -13.09 60.75
CA ASP A 284 1.49 -12.79 62.02
C ASP A 284 1.01 -11.63 62.93
N TYR A 285 1.29 -11.79 64.22
CA TYR A 285 0.56 -11.25 65.37
C TYR A 285 1.20 -10.01 66.02
N VAL A 286 0.36 -9.18 66.68
CA VAL A 286 0.47 -8.77 68.12
C VAL A 286 -0.75 -7.90 68.53
N GLN A 287 -0.88 -7.58 69.82
CA GLN A 287 -2.16 -7.28 70.51
C GLN A 287 -2.68 -5.82 70.46
N LYS A 288 -4.02 -5.73 70.53
CA LYS A 288 -4.93 -4.62 70.93
C LYS A 288 -4.33 -3.50 71.83
N PRO A 289 -4.76 -2.22 71.66
CA PRO A 289 -6.05 -1.80 72.26
C PRO A 289 -6.93 -0.82 71.45
N LYS A 290 -8.17 -0.60 71.95
CA LYS A 290 -9.25 0.20 71.33
C LYS A 290 -9.12 1.71 71.59
N LYS A 291 -9.51 2.57 70.62
CA LYS A 291 -10.55 3.66 70.71
C LYS A 291 -10.34 4.83 69.72
N LYS A 292 -11.31 5.07 68.82
CA LYS A 292 -12.12 6.32 68.66
C LYS A 292 -12.77 6.41 67.26
N LYS A 293 -14.07 6.75 67.20
CA LYS A 293 -14.73 7.29 65.99
C LYS A 293 -14.79 8.82 66.10
N LYS A 294 -14.53 9.55 65.00
CA LYS A 294 -15.08 10.88 64.65
C LYS A 294 -14.80 11.16 63.14
N PRO A 295 -15.39 12.18 62.48
CA PRO A 295 -16.11 11.89 61.23
C PRO A 295 -15.59 12.58 59.94
N SER A 296 -16.06 12.05 58.81
CA SER A 296 -16.47 12.75 57.58
C SER A 296 -15.61 13.88 56.98
N SER A 297 -15.10 13.63 55.78
CA SER A 297 -15.15 14.62 54.68
C SER A 297 -15.10 13.92 53.31
N SER A 298 -16.17 14.01 52.51
CA SER A 298 -16.13 13.63 51.09
C SER A 298 -15.63 14.81 50.26
N ALA A 299 -14.44 14.69 49.68
CA ALA A 299 -13.91 15.70 48.77
C ALA A 299 -14.58 15.59 47.39
N GLY A 300 -15.63 16.39 47.16
CA GLY A 300 -16.29 16.48 45.87
C GLY A 300 -15.37 17.08 44.79
N VAL A 301 -15.35 16.46 43.60
CA VAL A 301 -14.58 16.96 42.45
C VAL A 301 -15.13 18.34 42.04
N SER A 302 -14.26 19.35 42.02
CA SER A 302 -14.67 20.74 41.76
C SER A 302 -14.86 21.01 40.27
N ASN A 303 -15.91 21.74 39.90
CA ASN A 303 -16.30 22.10 38.52
C ASN A 303 -15.32 23.06 37.77
N LYS A 304 -14.04 23.10 38.16
CA LYS A 304 -13.00 23.97 37.58
C LYS A 304 -12.27 23.36 36.39
N ILE A 305 -12.47 22.08 36.08
CA ILE A 305 -11.83 21.39 34.94
C ILE A 305 -12.42 21.85 33.60
N VAL A 306 -13.74 22.04 33.52
CA VAL A 306 -14.46 22.46 32.30
C VAL A 306 -13.92 23.77 31.70
N PRO A 307 -13.79 24.89 32.45
CA PRO A 307 -13.26 26.13 31.88
C PRO A 307 -11.80 26.02 31.41
N ILE A 308 -10.98 25.15 32.03
CA ILE A 308 -9.59 24.93 31.62
C ILE A 308 -9.55 24.27 30.23
N ILE A 309 -10.37 23.24 30.00
CA ILE A 309 -10.45 22.57 28.69
C ILE A 309 -10.91 23.54 27.60
N VAL A 310 -11.92 24.39 27.88
CA VAL A 310 -12.39 25.42 26.94
C VAL A 310 -11.29 26.42 26.61
N LEU A 311 -10.49 26.84 27.60
CA LEU A 311 -9.39 27.79 27.41
C LEU A 311 -8.26 27.19 26.55
N VAL A 312 -7.92 25.91 26.76
CA VAL A 312 -6.94 25.18 25.92
C VAL A 312 -7.43 25.06 24.47
N VAL A 313 -8.71 24.71 24.25
CA VAL A 313 -9.29 24.64 22.90
C VAL A 313 -9.29 26.02 22.22
N LEU A 314 -9.60 27.10 22.94
CA LEU A 314 -9.52 28.47 22.42
C LEU A 314 -8.10 28.88 22.02
N LEU A 315 -7.09 28.51 22.81
CA LEU A 315 -5.69 28.78 22.49
C LEU A 315 -5.23 28.01 21.24
N VAL A 316 -5.58 26.73 21.11
CA VAL A 316 -5.29 25.93 19.90
C VAL A 316 -5.98 26.55 18.67
N ALA A 317 -7.25 26.95 18.79
CA ALA A 317 -7.97 27.62 17.71
C ALA A 317 -7.33 28.96 17.31
N LEU A 318 -6.86 29.76 18.27
CA LEU A 318 -6.15 31.02 18.00
C LEU A 318 -4.79 30.80 17.32
N VAL A 319 -4.04 29.76 17.69
CA VAL A 319 -2.79 29.39 17.00
C VAL A 319 -3.08 28.96 15.56
N PHE A 320 -4.12 28.16 15.34
CA PHE A 320 -4.51 27.72 13.99
C PHE A 320 -5.00 28.89 13.11
N ALA A 321 -5.80 29.80 13.68
CA ALA A 321 -6.24 31.03 13.01
C ALA A 321 -5.04 31.95 12.70
N GLY A 322 -4.10 32.10 13.63
CA GLY A 322 -2.87 32.86 13.43
C GLY A 322 -2.00 32.29 12.31
N TYR A 323 -1.85 30.96 12.24
CA TYR A 323 -1.16 30.28 11.15
C TYR A 323 -1.84 30.53 9.78
N TYR A 324 -3.16 30.37 9.69
CA TYR A 324 -3.92 30.63 8.46
C TYR A 324 -3.83 32.10 8.02
N LEU A 325 -3.93 33.05 8.97
CA LEU A 325 -3.86 34.48 8.67
C LEU A 325 -2.45 34.86 8.22
N LEU A 326 -1.40 34.35 8.88
CA LEU A 326 -0.01 34.55 8.46
C LEU A 326 0.23 34.00 7.05
N ASN A 327 -0.21 32.78 6.76
CA ASN A 327 -0.03 32.14 5.46
C ASN A 327 -0.78 32.92 4.35
N THR A 328 -2.01 33.37 4.63
CA THR A 328 -2.82 34.16 3.70
C THR A 328 -2.24 35.56 3.45
N PHE A 329 -1.61 36.20 4.44
CA PHE A 329 -1.10 37.57 4.29
C PHE A 329 0.34 37.66 3.76
N PHE A 330 1.18 36.65 4.02
CA PHE A 330 2.59 36.65 3.60
C PHE A 330 2.85 35.89 2.30
N PHE A 331 2.20 34.75 2.05
CA PHE A 331 2.41 33.99 0.80
C PHE A 331 1.52 34.44 -0.36
N ASN A 332 0.46 35.22 -0.12
CA ASN A 332 -0.47 35.66 -1.18
C ASN A 332 -0.24 37.11 -1.66
N LYS A 333 0.96 37.68 -1.43
CA LYS A 333 1.31 39.06 -1.84
C LYS A 333 2.34 39.12 -2.98
N THR A 334 2.09 38.35 -4.04
CA THR A 334 2.80 38.48 -5.33
C THR A 334 1.81 38.31 -6.50
N GLY A 335 0.97 39.31 -6.73
CA GLY A 335 0.07 39.35 -7.89
C GLY A 335 -0.83 40.60 -7.93
N SER A 336 -0.84 41.27 -9.08
CA SER A 336 -1.74 42.37 -9.49
C SER A 336 -1.68 43.70 -8.69
N ASP A 337 -1.78 44.88 -9.30
CA ASP A 337 -2.03 45.26 -10.71
C ASP A 337 -1.24 46.54 -11.11
N LYS A 338 -1.30 46.87 -12.42
CA LYS A 338 -1.04 48.18 -13.08
C LYS A 338 0.41 48.47 -13.50
N ASP A 339 0.68 49.07 -14.67
CA ASP A 339 -0.19 49.60 -15.76
C ASP A 339 0.32 49.18 -17.16
N ALA A 340 -0.40 49.56 -18.23
CA ALA A 340 -0.22 49.04 -19.59
C ALA A 340 0.59 49.92 -20.56
N SER A 341 0.96 49.31 -21.70
CA SER A 341 1.32 49.89 -23.03
C SER A 341 2.79 50.14 -23.39
N THR A 342 3.02 50.14 -24.72
CA THR A 342 4.15 50.79 -25.46
C THR A 342 5.45 50.01 -25.66
N SER A 343 5.40 49.08 -26.64
CA SER A 343 6.33 48.85 -27.77
C SER A 343 7.87 48.96 -27.67
N SER A 344 8.52 48.10 -28.48
CA SER A 344 9.82 48.25 -29.19
C SER A 344 11.08 47.52 -28.68
N SER A 345 11.41 46.43 -29.40
CA SER A 345 12.71 46.01 -29.94
C SER A 345 14.06 46.43 -29.30
N SER A 346 14.95 45.42 -29.16
CA SER A 346 16.40 45.42 -29.51
C SER A 346 17.39 45.03 -28.38
N ALA A 347 18.54 44.49 -28.81
CA ALA A 347 19.74 44.07 -28.04
C ALA A 347 19.52 42.90 -27.04
N VAL A 348 20.36 41.86 -26.91
CA VAL A 348 21.79 41.60 -27.20
C VAL A 348 22.77 42.12 -26.13
N SER A 349 23.06 41.25 -25.16
CA SER A 349 24.34 41.07 -24.45
C SER A 349 24.36 39.60 -23.95
N MET A 350 25.38 38.75 -24.08
CA MET A 350 26.85 38.90 -24.21
C MET A 350 27.50 39.58 -22.98
N ALA A 351 27.87 38.75 -22.01
CA ALA A 351 28.88 39.04 -20.99
C ALA A 351 29.73 37.78 -20.79
N GLN A 352 31.06 37.93 -20.86
CA GLN A 352 32.03 36.81 -20.92
C GLN A 352 33.33 37.21 -20.21
N SER A 353 33.77 36.39 -19.24
CA SER A 353 35.13 36.40 -18.68
C SER A 353 35.37 35.05 -17.98
N VAL A 354 36.30 34.16 -18.37
CA VAL A 354 37.78 34.31 -18.52
C VAL A 354 38.42 34.42 -17.12
N ALA A 355 38.83 33.31 -16.49
CA ALA A 355 40.10 32.54 -16.62
C ALA A 355 40.99 32.79 -15.36
N ASP A 356 42.15 32.18 -15.09
CA ASP A 356 43.03 31.25 -15.82
C ASP A 356 43.90 30.42 -14.82
N SER A 357 44.43 29.25 -15.21
CA SER A 357 45.76 28.71 -14.81
C SER A 357 46.03 27.26 -15.33
N THR A 358 46.51 27.14 -16.57
CA THR A 358 47.78 26.46 -16.99
C THR A 358 48.60 25.65 -15.94
N THR A 359 49.34 24.53 -16.20
CA THR A 359 49.59 23.50 -17.29
C THR A 359 50.70 22.51 -16.75
N PRO A 360 51.34 21.55 -17.50
CA PRO A 360 51.02 20.72 -18.69
C PRO A 360 51.36 19.19 -18.50
N GLN A 361 51.65 18.46 -19.61
CA GLN A 361 52.20 17.08 -19.75
C GLN A 361 51.20 15.90 -19.59
N ASP A 362 51.26 14.82 -20.39
CA ASP A 362 51.95 14.61 -21.69
C ASP A 362 51.35 13.42 -22.48
N GLY A 363 51.57 13.39 -23.80
CA GLY A 363 51.82 12.15 -24.56
C GLY A 363 50.69 11.15 -24.94
N ALA A 364 50.65 10.85 -26.24
CA ALA A 364 50.26 9.58 -26.87
C ALA A 364 48.78 9.16 -27.01
N ALA A 365 48.54 8.43 -28.11
CA ALA A 365 47.33 7.75 -28.57
C ALA A 365 47.74 6.71 -29.64
N PRO A 366 46.85 5.86 -30.18
CA PRO A 366 45.78 5.11 -29.52
C PRO A 366 45.90 3.59 -29.79
N ALA A 367 45.15 2.78 -29.03
CA ALA A 367 44.80 1.40 -29.38
C ALA A 367 43.49 1.00 -28.66
N ASP A 368 42.81 -0.10 -28.95
CA ASP A 368 42.38 -0.80 -30.17
C ASP A 368 41.56 -2.04 -29.70
N SER A 369 40.73 -2.61 -30.57
CA SER A 369 40.15 -3.97 -30.54
C SER A 369 39.80 -4.69 -29.20
N THR A 370 38.48 -4.79 -28.96
CA THR A 370 37.73 -5.99 -28.51
C THR A 370 37.78 -6.50 -27.03
N PRO A 371 36.72 -7.18 -26.54
CA PRO A 371 36.60 -7.68 -25.17
C PRO A 371 37.06 -9.15 -24.98
N ILE A 372 37.24 -9.56 -23.71
CA ILE A 372 37.61 -10.93 -23.30
C ILE A 372 36.38 -11.72 -22.80
N SER A 373 36.35 -13.03 -23.07
CA SER A 373 35.28 -13.97 -22.73
C SER A 373 35.56 -14.83 -21.48
N ALA A 374 34.49 -15.17 -20.75
CA ALA A 374 34.30 -16.40 -19.95
C ALA A 374 32.78 -16.45 -19.60
N ASP A 375 31.93 -17.43 -19.93
CA ASP A 375 32.03 -18.85 -20.35
C ASP A 375 31.95 -19.89 -19.21
N GLY A 376 31.15 -20.94 -19.44
CA GLY A 376 30.83 -22.04 -18.52
C GLY A 376 29.77 -21.76 -17.43
N ALA A 377 28.91 -22.70 -17.03
CA ALA A 377 28.51 -23.97 -17.68
C ALA A 377 27.15 -24.43 -17.11
N ALA A 378 26.32 -25.08 -17.94
CA ALA A 378 25.09 -25.73 -17.48
C ALA A 378 25.31 -27.24 -17.26
N ALA A 379 24.66 -27.81 -16.23
CA ALA A 379 24.69 -29.25 -15.95
C ALA A 379 23.29 -29.86 -16.18
N SER A 380 23.26 -30.97 -16.94
CA SER A 380 22.06 -31.69 -17.34
C SER A 380 21.78 -32.91 -16.45
N ILE A 381 20.50 -33.24 -16.22
CA ILE A 381 20.07 -34.61 -15.91
C ILE A 381 18.95 -34.99 -16.89
N THR A 382 19.02 -36.22 -17.39
CA THR A 382 18.18 -36.77 -18.46
C THR A 382 17.42 -37.99 -17.93
N THR A 383 16.16 -38.20 -18.37
CA THR A 383 15.64 -39.54 -18.75
C THR A 383 14.36 -39.40 -19.58
N ASP A 384 14.47 -39.78 -20.85
CA ASP A 384 13.54 -40.60 -21.66
C ASP A 384 12.02 -40.40 -21.65
N ALA A 385 11.48 -40.31 -22.87
CA ALA A 385 10.07 -40.58 -23.20
C ALA A 385 9.83 -42.08 -23.46
N PRO A 386 8.60 -42.48 -23.77
CA PRO A 386 8.35 -42.77 -25.18
C PRO A 386 7.13 -42.04 -25.76
N ALA A 387 6.97 -42.12 -27.08
CA ALA A 387 6.00 -41.34 -27.84
C ALA A 387 4.66 -42.06 -28.07
N GLU A 388 3.61 -41.25 -28.27
CA GLU A 388 2.52 -41.57 -29.21
C GLU A 388 2.12 -40.30 -29.98
N ALA A 389 1.42 -40.43 -31.11
CA ALA A 389 1.31 -39.36 -32.11
C ALA A 389 -0.11 -39.15 -32.63
N ALA A 390 -0.49 -37.88 -32.87
CA ALA A 390 -1.48 -37.51 -33.90
C ALA A 390 -1.46 -35.99 -34.22
N SER A 391 -1.71 -35.66 -35.50
CA SER A 391 -2.39 -34.45 -36.06
C SER A 391 -2.28 -33.08 -35.34
N ASN A 392 -1.75 -32.01 -35.97
CA ASN A 392 -2.41 -31.13 -36.99
C ASN A 392 -3.53 -30.25 -36.36
N THR A 393 -3.61 -28.90 -36.44
CA THR A 393 -2.99 -27.81 -37.24
C THR A 393 -2.57 -26.66 -36.26
N GLY A 394 -1.82 -25.59 -36.57
CA GLY A 394 -1.49 -24.96 -37.85
C GLY A 394 -2.40 -23.76 -38.17
N VAL A 395 -2.16 -22.57 -37.57
CA VAL A 395 -2.43 -21.20 -38.10
C VAL A 395 -2.05 -20.14 -37.04
N VAL A 396 -1.74 -18.91 -37.48
CA VAL A 396 -1.27 -17.77 -36.67
C VAL A 396 -2.20 -16.57 -36.88
N HIS A 397 -2.42 -15.71 -35.88
CA HIS A 397 -2.29 -14.23 -35.93
C HIS A 397 -3.01 -13.49 -34.76
N PRO A 398 -2.57 -12.27 -34.38
CA PRO A 398 -3.01 -11.58 -33.17
C PRO A 398 -4.12 -10.52 -33.39
N PHE A 399 -4.84 -10.23 -32.31
CA PHE A 399 -5.76 -9.09 -32.11
C PHE A 399 -5.58 -8.58 -30.66
N GLY A 400 -5.94 -7.35 -30.28
CA GLY A 400 -6.53 -6.25 -31.05
C GLY A 400 -6.87 -5.05 -30.15
#